data_AF-A0A820MB22-F1
#
_entry.id   AF-A0A820MB22-F1
#
_cell.length_a   1.000
_cell.length_b   1.000
_cell.length_c   1.000
_cell.angle_alpha   90.00
_cell.angle_beta   90.00
_cell.angle_gamma   90.00
#
_symmetry.space_group_name_H-M   'P 1'
#
loop_
_entity.id
_entity.type
_entity.pdbx_description
1 polymer ?
#
loop_
_entity_poly.entity_id
_entity_poly.type
_entity_poly.pdbx_seq_one_letter_code
_entity_poly.pdbx_strand_id
1 'polypeptide(L)' 'VDERFPPDMRQHFEKTLSPTGLATFIDYPGTIHGFVIRPGDSPETIQQRDKAVQDAIQFFKKNL' A
#
# COMPACT_ATOMS: atom_id res chain seq x y z
N VAL A 1 -10.10 -5.92 1.68
CA VAL A 1 -8.99 -6.16 2.63
C VAL A 1 -8.25 -7.38 2.13
N ASP A 2 -6.92 -7.34 2.03
CA ASP A 2 -6.14 -8.50 1.61
C ASP A 2 -6.13 -9.54 2.73
N GLU A 3 -6.89 -10.63 2.56
CA GLU A 3 -6.99 -11.70 3.54
C GLU A 3 -5.67 -12.45 3.77
N ARG A 4 -4.69 -12.29 2.85
CA ARG A 4 -3.33 -12.83 3.00
C ARG A 4 -2.46 -12.02 3.95
N PHE A 5 -2.90 -10.83 4.32
CA PHE A 5 -2.20 -9.97 5.26
C PHE A 5 -3.08 -9.73 6.50
N PRO A 6 -2.95 -10.57 7.54
CA PRO A 6 -3.83 -10.50 8.71
C PRO A 6 -3.76 -9.12 9.40
N PRO A 7 -4.89 -8.59 9.91
CA PRO A 7 -4.92 -7.31 10.62
C PRO A 7 -3.92 -7.23 11.78
N ASP A 8 -3.73 -8.33 12.51
CA ASP A 8 -2.81 -8.39 13.66
C ASP A 8 -1.34 -8.18 13.22
N MET A 9 -1.00 -8.66 12.02
CA MET A 9 0.31 -8.45 11.43
C MET A 9 0.52 -6.99 11.06
N ARG A 10 -0.50 -6.33 10.48
CA ARG A 10 -0.47 -4.90 10.19
C ARG A 10 -0.23 -4.08 11.46
N GLN A 11 -1.03 -4.34 12.49
CA GLN A 11 -0.93 -3.63 13.77
C GLN A 11 0.45 -3.82 14.41
N HIS A 12 1.01 -5.03 14.36
CA HIS A 12 2.35 -5.32 14.87
C HIS A 12 3.43 -4.48 14.17
N PHE A 13 3.39 -4.43 12.83
CA PHE A 13 4.36 -3.66 12.06
C PHE A 13 4.21 -2.15 12.26
N GLU A 14 2.99 -1.61 12.26
CA GLU A 14 2.76 -0.19 12.54
C GLU A 14 3.26 0.20 13.93
N LYS A 15 2.95 -0.61 14.95
CA LYS A 15 3.43 -0.35 16.32
C LYS A 15 4.95 -0.34 16.41
N THR A 16 5.62 -1.19 15.64
CA THR A 16 7.08 -1.37 15.71
C THR A 16 7.83 -0.34 14.86
N LEU A 17 7.32 -0.02 13.67
CA LEU A 17 8.06 0.75 12.66
C LEU A 17 7.63 2.21 12.58
N SER A 18 6.37 2.55 12.81
CA SER A 18 5.90 3.95 12.74
C SER A 18 6.69 4.90 13.66
N PRO A 19 7.07 4.53 14.91
CA PRO A 19 7.86 5.42 15.77
C PRO A 19 9.28 5.71 15.25
N THR A 20 9.81 4.85 14.38
CA THR A 20 11.17 4.99 13.85
C THR A 20 11.26 5.92 12.65
N GLY A 21 10.12 6.24 12.02
CA GLY A 21 10.08 6.97 10.75
C GLY A 21 10.63 6.20 9.54
N LEU A 22 11.04 4.94 9.71
CA LEU A 22 11.60 4.10 8.64
C LEU A 22 10.54 3.55 7.67
N ALA A 23 9.29 3.48 8.10
CA ALA A 23 8.20 2.94 7.29
C ALA A 23 6.94 3.80 7.41
N THR A 24 6.23 3.92 6.30
CA THR A 24 4.87 4.45 6.22
C THR A 24 3.98 3.36 5.67
N PHE A 25 2.80 3.18 6.27
CA PHE A 25 1.82 2.21 5.80
C PHE A 25 0.60 2.94 5.22
N ILE A 26 0.20 2.56 4.01
CA ILE A 26 -0.86 3.21 3.24
C ILE A 26 -1.84 2.13 2.80
N ASP A 27 -3.14 2.38 3.03
CA ASP A 27 -4.21 1.49 2.56
C ASP A 27 -4.80 2.02 1.25
N TYR A 28 -5.04 1.09 0.32
CA TYR A 28 -5.64 1.36 -0.98
C TYR A 28 -7.02 0.67 -1.04
N PRO A 29 -8.13 1.39 -0.79
CA PRO A 29 -9.45 0.79 -0.65
C PRO A 29 -9.92 0.03 -1.90
N GLY A 30 -10.65 -1.06 -1.71
CA GLY A 30 -11.16 -1.87 -2.83
C GLY A 30 -10.11 -2.74 -3.54
N THR A 31 -8.84 -2.66 -3.13
CA THR A 31 -7.77 -3.48 -3.72
C THR A 31 -7.62 -4.83 -3.02
N ILE A 32 -7.03 -5.78 -3.73
CA ILE A 32 -6.64 -7.11 -3.25
C ILE A 32 -5.18 -7.39 -3.57
N HIS A 33 -4.62 -8.46 -3.02
CA HIS A 33 -3.26 -8.90 -3.32
C HIS A 33 -2.94 -8.88 -4.82
N GLY A 34 -1.86 -8.20 -5.20
CA GLY A 34 -1.41 -8.10 -6.59
C GLY A 34 -2.19 -7.10 -7.46
N PHE A 35 -2.99 -6.19 -6.89
CA PHE A 35 -3.76 -5.18 -7.64
C PHE A 35 -2.95 -4.28 -8.57
N VAL A 36 -1.62 -4.22 -8.41
CA VAL A 36 -0.75 -3.40 -9.26
C VAL A 36 -0.49 -3.97 -10.66
N ILE A 37 -0.76 -5.26 -10.89
CA ILE A 37 -0.43 -5.95 -12.15
C ILE A 37 -1.61 -6.73 -12.78
N ARG A 38 -2.80 -6.67 -12.18
CA ARG A 38 -3.95 -7.48 -12.63
C ARG A 38 -4.59 -6.88 -13.90
N PRO A 39 -4.77 -7.67 -14.98
CA PRO A 39 -5.57 -7.24 -16.12
C PRO A 39 -7.07 -7.31 -15.78
N GLY A 40 -7.87 -6.42 -16.35
CA GLY A 40 -9.33 -6.44 -16.20
C GLY A 40 -9.87 -5.88 -14.88
N ASP A 41 -9.05 -5.15 -14.12
CA ASP A 41 -9.46 -4.48 -12.89
C ASP A 41 -10.48 -3.36 -13.15
N SER A 42 -11.33 -3.07 -12.15
CA SER A 42 -12.29 -1.98 -12.24
C SER A 42 -11.60 -0.60 -12.34
N PRO A 43 -12.25 0.42 -12.91
CA PRO A 43 -11.69 1.78 -12.96
C PRO A 43 -11.22 2.30 -11.59
N GLU A 44 -11.94 1.97 -10.51
CA GLU A 44 -11.57 2.35 -9.15
C GLU A 44 -10.27 1.67 -8.71
N THR A 45 -10.10 0.39 -9.05
CA THR A 45 -8.88 -0.37 -8.73
C THR A 45 -7.69 0.15 -9.55
N ILE A 46 -7.92 0.54 -10.80
CA ILE A 46 -6.90 1.20 -11.64
C ILE A 46 -6.46 2.53 -11.02
N GLN A 47 -7.39 3.35 -10.53
CA GLN A 47 -7.04 4.59 -9.82
C GLN A 47 -6.19 4.34 -8.56
N GLN A 48 -6.52 3.29 -7.80
CA GLN A 48 -5.72 2.92 -6.63
C GLN A 48 -4.30 2.45 -7.02
N ARG A 49 -4.17 1.73 -8.13
CA ARG A 49 -2.87 1.34 -8.69
C ARG A 49 -2.03 2.57 -9.04
N ASP A 50 -2.59 3.49 -9.80
CA ASP A 50 -1.89 4.71 -10.21
C ASP A 50 -1.47 5.53 -9.00
N LYS A 51 -2.36 5.64 -8.00
CA LYS A 51 -2.05 6.29 -6.72
C LYS A 51 -0.88 5.61 -6.00
N ALA A 52 -0.90 4.28 -5.87
CA ALA A 52 0.17 3.54 -5.21
C ALA A 52 1.54 3.72 -5.90
N VAL A 53 1.56 3.77 -7.23
CA VAL A 53 2.77 4.07 -8.00
C VAL A 53 3.27 5.49 -7.73
N GLN A 54 2.38 6.49 -7.70
CA GLN A 54 2.76 7.86 -7.39
C GLN A 54 3.27 8.00 -5.95
N ASP A 55 2.64 7.36 -4.97
CA ASP A 55 3.07 7.37 -3.57
C ASP A 55 4.49 6.79 -3.42
N ALA A 56 4.81 5.71 -4.14
CA ALA A 56 6.16 5.14 -4.19
C ALA A 56 7.18 6.12 -4.80
N ILE A 57 6.84 6.76 -5.93
CA ILE A 57 7.70 7.78 -6.56
C ILE A 57 7.97 8.94 -5.61
N GLN A 58 6.94 9.43 -4.90
CA GLN A 58 7.11 10.53 -3.95
C GLN A 58 7.95 10.12 -2.74
N PHE A 59 7.79 8.90 -2.24
CA PHE A 59 8.68 8.36 -1.21
C PHE A 59 10.14 8.42 -1.66
N PHE A 60 10.46 7.96 -2.87
CA PHE A 60 11.82 8.03 -3.39
C PHE A 60 12.31 9.46 -3.56
N LYS A 61 11.51 10.36 -4.15
CA LYS A 61 11.87 11.78 -4.31
C LYS A 61 12.17 12.50 -2.99
N LYS A 62 11.53 12.07 -1.90
CA LYS A 62 11.76 12.65 -0.57
C LYS A 62 13.05 12.16 0.08
N ASN A 63 13.49 10.94 -0.24
CA ASN A 63 14.54 10.23 0.50
C ASN A 63 15.79 9.90 -0.33
N LEU A 64 15.78 10.14 -1.64
CA LEU A 64 16.92 10.06 -2.57
C LEU A 64 17.21 11.43 -3.16
#